data_AF-A0A7R9WVM2-F1
#
_entry.id   AF-A0A7R9WVM2-F1
#
_cell.length_a   1.000
_cell.length_b   1.000
_cell.length_c   1.000
_cell.angle_alpha   90.00
_cell.angle_beta   90.00
_cell.angle_gamma   90.00
#
_symmetry.space_group_name_H-M   'P 1'
#
loop_
_entity.id
_entity.type
_entity.pdbx_description
1 polymer ?
#
loop_
_entity_poly.entity_id
_entity_poly.type
_entity_poly.pdbx_seq_one_letter_code
_entity_poly.pdbx_strand_id
1 'polypeptide(L)'
;DPMCDRSINRDARIWPSPDDDGHGSLPTRTSFILMVDRGGCSFVRKVRNAQYSGASAVLIADNICQCSSGSSCFSDDVGCEEHEPEMGDDGSGGDVGIPSFMMLKEDADQWKRLLTEDFPVRAKMSWSAPDIHDHVDVEFWTIPTLGGMGNVPPELLLGSLANALGESATFTPHMSVTSGTKFLCDRASDSDPECSTMCTNHGRYCSLEAYYYENGVIQGASIMAETLRRLCIWRNYGSVDNGFRWWKYVNEFTTTCTGESFKDDDCITGAMEIAGVDGRAIDECMSHSGGLDANIENTILQAEMELAERKSLVAIPSLYVNKRMFQGRFNAEEILGDICSRFTAESLPRVCIYCRYRTNVEQCINEVDGDGGGNPKGGDAYGYADDDGVLIVDPIPASQKPISHTTFFVSVIALIGTLGAAGVVYHQRTRRNMQTQ
;
A
#
# COMPACT_ATOMS: atom_id res chain seq x y z
N ASP A 1 -9.72 5.64 31.16
CA ASP A 1 -8.38 5.21 30.74
C ASP A 1 -7.40 6.38 30.81
N PRO A 2 -6.40 6.36 31.71
CA PRO A 2 -5.39 7.40 31.84
C PRO A 2 -4.61 7.65 30.54
N MET A 3 -4.40 6.61 29.72
CA MET A 3 -3.64 6.74 28.47
C MET A 3 -4.43 7.43 27.35
N CYS A 4 -5.70 7.77 27.60
CA CYS A 4 -6.51 8.61 26.71
C CYS A 4 -6.60 10.07 27.15
N ASP A 5 -5.98 10.45 28.28
CA ASP A 5 -6.01 11.83 28.75
C ASP A 5 -5.16 12.76 27.84
N ARG A 6 -5.74 13.91 27.49
CA ARG A 6 -5.08 14.98 26.72
C ARG A 6 -4.15 15.84 27.59
N SER A 7 -4.30 15.76 28.92
CA SER A 7 -3.56 16.57 29.89
C SER A 7 -2.21 15.97 30.30
N ILE A 8 -1.89 14.75 29.85
CA ILE A 8 -0.58 14.12 30.09
C ILE A 8 0.50 15.07 29.55
N ASN A 9 1.16 15.70 30.52
CA ASN A 9 2.01 16.86 30.31
C ASN A 9 3.34 16.40 29.70
N ARG A 10 3.73 17.02 28.58
CA ARG A 10 5.00 16.78 27.88
C ARG A 10 6.23 16.94 28.79
N ASP A 11 6.09 17.75 29.85
CA ASP A 11 7.14 18.02 30.84
C ASP A 11 7.00 17.23 32.14
N ALA A 12 5.86 16.57 32.37
CA ALA A 12 5.66 15.76 33.57
C ALA A 12 6.18 14.35 33.31
N ARG A 13 7.41 14.09 33.77
CA ARG A 13 7.76 12.72 34.17
C ARG A 13 6.79 12.35 35.29
N ILE A 14 5.73 11.61 34.96
CA ILE A 14 4.81 11.04 35.93
C ILE A 14 5.57 9.87 36.59
N TRP A 15 6.43 10.18 37.56
CA TRP A 15 6.93 9.20 38.51
C TRP A 15 7.07 9.83 39.88
N PRO A 16 6.67 9.16 40.98
CA PRO A 16 7.00 9.61 42.32
C PRO A 16 8.53 9.72 42.42
N SER A 17 9.03 10.84 42.94
CA SER A 17 10.42 10.90 43.39
C SER A 17 10.62 9.79 44.42
N PRO A 18 11.64 8.92 44.29
CA PRO A 18 12.03 8.06 45.38
C PRO A 18 12.33 8.95 46.59
N ASP A 19 11.79 8.59 47.76
CA ASP A 19 12.24 9.17 49.01
C ASP A 19 13.76 8.97 49.12
N ASP A 20 14.48 10.03 49.50
CA ASP A 20 15.93 10.06 49.57
C ASP A 20 16.43 9.26 50.77
N ASP A 21 16.50 7.94 50.66
CA ASP A 21 17.13 7.04 51.64
C ASP A 21 18.64 6.97 51.44
N GLY A 22 19.30 8.14 51.39
CA GLY A 22 20.64 8.41 51.94
C GLY A 22 21.83 7.56 51.49
N HIS A 23 21.66 6.64 50.54
CA HIS A 23 22.69 5.77 50.02
C HIS A 23 22.81 5.99 48.51
N GLY A 24 23.89 6.68 48.12
CA GLY A 24 24.17 7.15 46.78
C GLY A 24 24.37 6.05 45.72
N SER A 25 23.28 5.43 45.30
CA SER A 25 23.17 4.75 44.02
C SER A 25 21.89 5.22 43.33
N LEU A 26 22.03 5.95 42.21
CA LEU A 26 20.92 6.21 41.30
C LEU A 26 20.27 4.86 40.94
N PRO A 27 18.95 4.67 41.13
CA PRO A 27 18.29 3.43 40.72
C PRO A 27 18.53 3.23 39.23
N THR A 28 19.07 2.08 38.86
CA THR A 28 19.22 1.69 37.46
C THR A 28 17.81 1.60 36.86
N ARG A 29 17.55 2.41 35.82
CA ARG A 29 16.26 2.45 35.13
C ARG A 29 15.99 1.08 34.52
N THR A 30 15.05 0.32 35.08
CA THR A 30 14.57 -0.90 34.43
C THR A 30 13.61 -0.50 33.31
N SER A 31 13.96 -0.85 32.06
CA SER A 31 13.03 -0.72 30.94
C SER A 31 11.77 -1.55 31.21
N PHE A 32 10.61 -1.00 30.89
CA PHE A 32 9.33 -1.69 31.05
C PHE A 32 8.49 -1.60 29.78
N ILE A 33 7.65 -2.59 29.59
CA ILE A 33 6.67 -2.67 28.52
C ILE A 33 5.31 -2.41 29.16
N LEU A 34 4.58 -1.40 28.66
CA LEU A 34 3.28 -1.04 29.22
C LEU A 34 2.16 -1.81 28.50
N MET A 35 1.35 -2.53 29.26
CA MET A 35 0.13 -3.14 28.74
C MET A 35 -1.06 -2.17 28.91
N VAL A 36 -1.88 -2.01 27.88
CA VAL A 36 -2.99 -1.04 27.83
C VAL A 36 -4.17 -1.61 27.06
N ASP A 37 -5.40 -1.40 27.56
CA ASP A 37 -6.60 -1.91 26.91
C ASP A 37 -6.95 -1.18 25.59
N ARG A 38 -7.47 -1.91 24.60
CA ARG A 38 -8.11 -1.37 23.39
C ARG A 38 -9.37 -0.56 23.75
N GLY A 39 -9.65 0.49 22.98
CA GLY A 39 -10.84 1.34 23.13
C GLY A 39 -10.60 2.68 23.83
N GLY A 40 -11.62 3.54 23.89
CA GLY A 40 -11.57 4.86 24.53
C GLY A 40 -10.90 5.99 23.73
N CYS A 41 -9.81 5.70 23.01
CA CYS A 41 -9.12 6.63 22.10
C CYS A 41 -8.25 5.87 21.08
N SER A 42 -7.64 6.59 20.13
CA SER A 42 -6.77 6.01 19.10
C SER A 42 -5.53 5.32 19.67
N PHE A 43 -5.02 4.31 18.95
CA PHE A 43 -3.78 3.62 19.32
C PHE A 43 -2.61 4.59 19.42
N VAL A 44 -2.49 5.49 18.43
CA VAL A 44 -1.47 6.54 18.41
C VAL A 44 -1.47 7.37 19.69
N ARG A 45 -2.64 7.78 20.19
CA ARG A 45 -2.74 8.52 21.45
C ARG A 45 -2.20 7.72 22.63
N LYS A 46 -2.61 6.45 22.76
CA LYS A 46 -2.18 5.56 23.85
C LYS A 46 -0.68 5.37 23.82
N VAL A 47 -0.11 5.04 22.66
CA VAL A 47 1.32 4.78 22.51
C VAL A 47 2.14 6.04 22.75
N ARG A 48 1.68 7.20 22.27
CA ARG A 48 2.32 8.49 22.56
C ARG A 48 2.34 8.81 24.06
N ASN A 49 1.21 8.61 24.74
CA ASN A 49 1.11 8.86 26.18
C ASN A 49 1.97 7.89 27.00
N ALA A 50 2.04 6.62 26.58
CA ALA A 50 2.94 5.62 27.17
C ALA A 50 4.41 5.99 26.96
N GLN A 51 4.78 6.47 25.76
CA GLN A 51 6.12 6.97 25.45
C GLN A 51 6.51 8.14 26.36
N TYR A 52 5.62 9.12 26.55
CA TYR A 52 5.87 10.24 27.47
C TYR A 52 5.97 9.77 28.93
N SER A 53 5.32 8.67 29.28
CA SER A 53 5.43 8.03 30.60
C SER A 53 6.70 7.18 30.77
N GLY A 54 7.58 7.12 29.75
CA GLY A 54 8.86 6.43 29.82
C GLY A 54 8.81 4.92 29.50
N ALA A 55 7.68 4.43 28.97
CA ALA A 55 7.59 3.05 28.50
C ALA A 55 8.59 2.80 27.35
N SER A 56 9.22 1.63 27.34
CA SER A 56 10.14 1.24 26.27
C SER A 56 9.42 0.59 25.08
N ALA A 57 8.22 0.06 25.30
CA ALA A 57 7.31 -0.44 24.29
C ALA A 57 5.88 -0.56 24.88
N VAL A 58 4.91 -0.83 24.02
CA VAL A 58 3.49 -0.96 24.39
C VAL A 58 2.90 -2.28 23.88
N LEU A 59 2.12 -2.94 24.72
CA LEU A 59 1.23 -4.05 24.35
C LEU A 59 -0.21 -3.60 24.48
N ILE A 60 -0.90 -3.42 23.36
CA ILE A 60 -2.33 -3.12 23.33
C ILE A 60 -3.08 -4.44 23.53
N ALA A 61 -3.77 -4.57 24.64
CA ALA A 61 -4.63 -5.70 24.98
C ALA A 61 -5.96 -5.54 24.26
N ASP A 62 -6.22 -6.44 23.31
CA ASP A 62 -7.49 -6.46 22.60
C ASP A 62 -8.67 -6.76 23.55
N ASN A 63 -9.85 -6.28 23.17
CA ASN A 63 -11.09 -6.42 23.92
C ASN A 63 -12.17 -7.22 23.17
N ILE A 64 -11.90 -7.66 21.93
CA ILE A 64 -12.78 -8.52 21.13
C ILE A 64 -12.06 -9.85 20.84
N CYS A 65 -12.81 -10.95 20.78
CA CYS A 65 -12.31 -12.29 20.56
C CYS A 65 -12.24 -12.60 19.07
N GLN A 66 -11.28 -13.42 18.67
CA GLN A 66 -11.26 -13.95 17.31
C GLN A 66 -12.32 -15.06 17.15
N CYS A 67 -12.96 -15.15 15.99
CA CYS A 67 -13.96 -16.18 15.72
C CYS A 67 -13.36 -17.59 15.68
N SER A 68 -12.07 -17.69 15.33
CA SER A 68 -11.29 -18.94 15.36
C SER A 68 -11.10 -19.49 16.78
N SER A 69 -11.24 -18.65 17.81
CA SER A 69 -11.01 -19.01 19.21
C SER A 69 -12.14 -19.85 19.81
N GLY A 70 -13.30 -19.89 19.14
CA GLY A 70 -14.45 -20.70 19.58
C GLY A 70 -14.86 -20.36 21.02
N SER A 71 -14.91 -21.37 21.90
CA SER A 71 -15.33 -21.20 23.29
C SER A 71 -14.21 -20.78 24.26
N SER A 72 -12.98 -20.55 23.79
CA SER A 72 -11.84 -20.18 24.65
C SER A 72 -11.83 -18.70 25.05
N CYS A 73 -12.56 -17.87 24.31
CA CYS A 73 -12.59 -16.43 24.48
C CYS A 73 -14.05 -15.94 24.50
N PHE A 74 -14.36 -14.97 25.36
CA PHE A 74 -15.68 -14.37 25.45
C PHE A 74 -15.59 -12.84 25.30
N SER A 75 -16.32 -12.28 24.35
CA SER A 75 -16.52 -10.83 24.19
C SER A 75 -17.88 -10.42 24.75
N ASP A 76 -17.92 -9.28 25.44
CA ASP A 76 -19.19 -8.66 25.85
C ASP A 76 -19.92 -8.12 24.61
N ASP A 77 -21.27 -8.22 24.54
CA ASP A 77 -22.26 -7.59 23.62
C ASP A 77 -21.91 -7.36 22.12
N VAL A 78 -20.75 -7.82 21.67
CA VAL A 78 -20.16 -7.68 20.34
C VAL A 78 -19.78 -9.08 19.89
N GLY A 79 -20.10 -9.42 18.64
CA GLY A 79 -19.67 -10.69 18.04
C GLY A 79 -18.15 -10.83 18.02
N CYS A 80 -17.67 -12.01 17.64
CA CYS A 80 -16.23 -12.23 17.42
C CYS A 80 -15.76 -11.52 16.13
N GLU A 81 -14.46 -11.21 16.05
CA GLU A 81 -13.78 -10.70 14.85
C GLU A 81 -13.17 -11.88 14.08
N GLU A 82 -13.35 -11.99 12.75
CA GLU A 82 -12.78 -13.10 11.95
C GLU A 82 -11.27 -12.93 11.65
N HIS A 83 -10.74 -11.72 11.83
CA HIS A 83 -9.38 -11.34 11.50
C HIS A 83 -8.72 -10.58 12.64
N GLU A 84 -7.40 -10.69 12.75
CA GLU A 84 -6.62 -10.00 13.78
C GLU A 84 -6.80 -8.49 13.66
N PRO A 85 -6.95 -7.75 14.78
CA PRO A 85 -7.28 -6.34 14.70
C PRO A 85 -6.05 -5.51 14.32
N GLU A 86 -6.28 -4.49 13.50
CA GLU A 86 -5.21 -3.63 13.00
C GLU A 86 -5.03 -2.38 13.88
N MET A 87 -3.77 -2.05 14.16
CA MET A 87 -3.43 -0.80 14.83
C MET A 87 -3.18 0.32 13.80
N GLY A 88 -4.25 0.98 13.39
CA GLY A 88 -4.16 2.11 12.46
C GLY A 88 -3.54 3.38 13.06
N ASP A 89 -2.78 4.11 12.23
CA ASP A 89 -2.40 5.50 12.49
C ASP A 89 -3.62 6.42 12.28
N ASP A 90 -3.88 7.31 13.23
CA ASP A 90 -4.95 8.31 13.14
C ASP A 90 -4.52 9.58 12.37
N GLY A 91 -3.37 9.53 11.69
CA GLY A 91 -2.76 10.63 10.95
C GLY A 91 -1.91 11.56 11.81
N SER A 92 -1.79 11.28 13.11
CA SER A 92 -0.94 12.06 14.03
C SER A 92 0.34 11.33 14.44
N GLY A 93 0.54 10.07 14.05
CA GLY A 93 1.54 9.16 14.61
C GLY A 93 3.02 9.48 14.37
N GLY A 94 3.36 10.55 13.64
CA GLY A 94 4.75 10.85 13.26
C GLY A 94 5.74 11.09 14.42
N ASP A 95 5.28 11.29 15.65
CA ASP A 95 6.11 11.45 16.85
C ASP A 95 6.20 10.19 17.73
N VAL A 96 5.53 9.11 17.36
CA VAL A 96 5.59 7.81 18.05
C VAL A 96 6.85 7.06 17.61
N GLY A 97 7.72 6.73 18.56
CA GLY A 97 9.01 6.08 18.30
C GLY A 97 9.27 4.79 19.10
N ILE A 98 8.36 4.40 20.00
CA ILE A 98 8.46 3.13 20.73
C ILE A 98 7.68 2.02 20.01
N PRO A 99 8.15 0.77 20.04
CA PRO A 99 7.42 -0.36 19.48
C PRO A 99 6.06 -0.53 20.15
N SER A 100 5.03 -0.79 19.35
CA SER A 100 3.69 -1.12 19.83
C SER A 100 3.19 -2.37 19.12
N PHE A 101 2.65 -3.34 19.87
CA PHE A 101 2.03 -4.55 19.33
C PHE A 101 0.64 -4.69 19.91
N MET A 102 -0.26 -5.30 19.13
CA MET A 102 -1.54 -5.78 19.64
C MET A 102 -1.39 -7.22 20.11
N MET A 103 -2.06 -7.55 21.21
CA MET A 103 -2.18 -8.90 21.74
C MET A 103 -3.65 -9.28 21.73
N LEU A 104 -3.97 -10.40 21.08
CA LEU A 104 -5.34 -10.92 20.99
C LEU A 104 -5.91 -11.14 22.39
N LYS A 105 -7.23 -10.99 22.52
CA LYS A 105 -7.91 -10.98 23.82
C LYS A 105 -7.64 -12.23 24.65
N GLU A 106 -7.66 -13.41 24.03
CA GLU A 106 -7.40 -14.69 24.70
C GLU A 106 -6.02 -14.77 25.37
N ASP A 107 -5.00 -14.18 24.75
CA ASP A 107 -3.65 -14.11 25.31
C ASP A 107 -3.53 -12.98 26.32
N ALA A 108 -4.10 -11.82 25.99
CA ALA A 108 -4.07 -10.64 26.85
C ALA A 108 -4.76 -10.89 28.20
N ASP A 109 -5.89 -11.60 28.21
CA ASP A 109 -6.60 -11.93 29.43
C ASP A 109 -5.80 -12.88 30.34
N GLN A 110 -5.01 -13.79 29.75
CA GLN A 110 -4.08 -14.63 30.54
C GLN A 110 -3.02 -13.78 31.24
N TRP A 111 -2.45 -12.81 30.53
CA TRP A 111 -1.43 -11.91 31.09
C TRP A 111 -1.99 -10.98 32.15
N LYS A 112 -3.17 -10.41 31.92
CA LYS A 112 -3.88 -9.57 32.89
C LYS A 112 -4.12 -10.30 34.20
N ARG A 113 -4.50 -11.58 34.15
CA ARG A 113 -4.66 -12.42 35.36
C ARG A 113 -3.35 -12.53 36.14
N LEU A 114 -2.25 -12.87 35.48
CA LEU A 114 -0.93 -12.97 36.13
C LEU A 114 -0.48 -11.65 36.75
N LEU A 115 -0.66 -10.54 36.03
CA LEU A 115 -0.28 -9.21 36.50
C LEU A 115 -1.13 -8.75 37.70
N THR A 116 -2.41 -9.10 37.73
CA THR A 116 -3.32 -8.76 38.86
C THR A 116 -2.95 -9.54 40.13
N GLU A 117 -2.33 -10.71 39.98
CA GLU A 117 -1.83 -11.54 41.06
C GLU A 117 -0.37 -11.20 41.47
N ASP A 118 0.16 -10.06 41.03
CA ASP A 118 1.53 -9.58 41.27
C ASP A 118 2.64 -10.54 40.78
N PHE A 119 2.35 -11.42 39.81
CA PHE A 119 3.38 -12.23 39.17
C PHE A 119 4.17 -11.42 38.13
N PRO A 120 5.51 -11.39 38.20
CA PRO A 120 6.31 -10.67 37.22
C PRO A 120 6.28 -11.37 35.86
N VAL A 121 5.83 -10.65 34.83
CA VAL A 121 5.81 -11.13 33.44
C VAL A 121 6.97 -10.50 32.66
N ARG A 122 7.75 -11.33 31.96
CA ARG A 122 8.81 -10.86 31.06
C ARG A 122 8.39 -11.08 29.62
N ALA A 123 8.32 -9.99 28.85
CA ALA A 123 8.05 -10.02 27.42
C ALA A 123 9.32 -9.75 26.62
N LYS A 124 9.45 -10.44 25.48
CA LYS A 124 10.40 -10.12 24.42
C LYS A 124 9.60 -9.84 23.16
N MET A 125 9.78 -8.65 22.59
CA MET A 125 9.17 -8.29 21.32
C MET A 125 10.19 -8.56 20.23
N SER A 126 9.78 -9.34 19.25
CA SER A 126 10.56 -9.60 18.04
C SER A 126 9.63 -9.42 16.86
N TRP A 127 10.09 -8.71 15.85
CA TRP A 127 9.45 -8.69 14.56
C TRP A 127 9.62 -10.08 13.95
N SER A 128 8.51 -10.79 13.75
CA SER A 128 8.54 -12.07 13.06
C SER A 128 9.18 -11.85 11.69
N ALA A 129 9.98 -12.83 11.25
CA ALA A 129 10.36 -12.91 9.86
C ALA A 129 9.10 -12.79 8.99
N PRO A 130 9.22 -12.25 7.77
CA PRO A 130 8.10 -12.19 6.83
C PRO A 130 7.45 -13.58 6.74
N ASP A 131 6.15 -13.68 6.47
CA ASP A 131 5.51 -14.98 6.27
C ASP A 131 6.11 -15.61 5.00
N ILE A 132 7.15 -16.44 5.18
CA ILE A 132 8.03 -16.91 4.12
C ILE A 132 7.40 -18.14 3.48
N HIS A 133 7.05 -18.04 2.20
CA HIS A 133 6.50 -19.12 1.40
C HIS A 133 7.26 -19.23 0.07
N ASP A 134 7.10 -20.35 -0.62
CA ASP A 134 7.64 -20.49 -1.98
C ASP A 134 6.79 -19.78 -3.05
N HIS A 135 5.57 -19.42 -2.67
CA HIS A 135 4.60 -18.70 -3.49
C HIS A 135 4.03 -17.54 -2.69
N VAL A 136 3.88 -16.37 -3.31
CA VAL A 136 3.35 -15.18 -2.63
C VAL A 136 1.97 -14.84 -3.16
N ASP A 137 0.99 -14.78 -2.25
CA ASP A 137 -0.35 -14.34 -2.55
C ASP A 137 -0.46 -12.83 -2.33
N VAL A 138 -0.88 -12.11 -3.37
CA VAL A 138 -1.09 -10.67 -3.35
C VAL A 138 -2.56 -10.38 -3.63
N GLU A 139 -3.29 -9.85 -2.64
CA GLU A 139 -4.65 -9.36 -2.84
C GLU A 139 -4.63 -7.84 -3.01
N PHE A 140 -5.33 -7.32 -4.01
CA PHE A 140 -5.37 -5.90 -4.32
C PHE A 140 -6.79 -5.36 -4.38
N TRP A 141 -7.13 -4.44 -3.50
CA TRP A 141 -8.43 -3.79 -3.42
C TRP A 141 -8.37 -2.40 -4.04
N THR A 142 -9.22 -2.15 -5.04
CA THR A 142 -9.27 -0.86 -5.75
C THR A 142 -10.67 -0.56 -6.28
N ILE A 143 -10.79 0.50 -7.06
CA ILE A 143 -11.88 0.75 -8.01
C ILE A 143 -11.26 0.96 -9.40
N PRO A 144 -12.03 1.00 -10.49
CA PRO A 144 -11.51 1.44 -11.78
C PRO A 144 -10.92 2.86 -11.72
N THR A 145 -9.61 2.98 -11.51
CA THR A 145 -8.92 4.27 -11.48
C THR A 145 -8.49 4.70 -12.88
N LEU A 146 -8.43 6.02 -13.07
CA LEU A 146 -7.94 6.65 -14.29
C LEU A 146 -6.70 7.47 -13.96
N GLY A 147 -5.69 7.38 -14.83
CA GLY A 147 -4.46 8.14 -14.67
C GLY A 147 -4.73 9.64 -14.64
N GLY A 148 -4.28 10.31 -13.57
CA GLY A 148 -4.48 11.74 -13.37
C GLY A 148 -3.38 12.38 -12.51
N MET A 149 -2.99 13.61 -12.85
CA MET A 149 -2.05 14.46 -12.11
C MET A 149 -0.64 13.87 -11.86
N GLY A 150 -0.10 13.13 -12.83
CA GLY A 150 1.30 12.69 -12.81
C GLY A 150 1.58 11.46 -11.94
N ASN A 151 0.55 10.84 -11.35
CA ASN A 151 0.68 9.56 -10.66
C ASN A 151 0.24 8.43 -11.60
N VAL A 152 1.05 7.36 -11.64
CA VAL A 152 0.72 6.12 -12.33
C VAL A 152 -0.42 5.43 -11.55
N PRO A 153 -1.51 5.02 -12.21
CA PRO A 153 -2.55 4.22 -11.58
C PRO A 153 -1.96 3.00 -10.86
N PRO A 154 -2.38 2.72 -9.61
CA PRO A 154 -1.95 1.53 -8.85
C PRO A 154 -1.99 0.23 -9.65
N GLU A 155 -3.01 0.07 -10.50
CA GLU A 155 -3.23 -1.08 -11.36
C GLU A 155 -2.09 -1.30 -12.35
N LEU A 156 -1.54 -0.23 -12.94
CA LEU A 156 -0.47 -0.36 -13.94
C LEU A 156 0.83 -0.84 -13.26
N LEU A 157 1.13 -0.28 -12.09
CA LEU A 157 2.27 -0.72 -11.29
C LEU A 157 2.15 -2.20 -10.89
N LEU A 158 0.99 -2.60 -10.39
CA LEU A 158 0.76 -3.99 -9.98
C LEU A 158 0.72 -4.93 -11.18
N GLY A 159 0.22 -4.50 -12.34
CA GLY A 159 0.28 -5.28 -13.58
C GLY A 159 1.71 -5.56 -14.02
N SER A 160 2.59 -4.56 -13.96
CA SER A 160 4.01 -4.75 -14.22
C SER A 160 4.67 -5.72 -13.24
N LEU A 161 4.33 -5.64 -11.95
CA LEU A 161 4.83 -6.56 -10.93
C LEU A 161 4.31 -7.98 -11.12
N ALA A 162 3.02 -8.16 -11.40
CA ALA A 162 2.41 -9.45 -11.68
C ALA A 162 3.09 -10.12 -12.89
N ASN A 163 3.35 -9.36 -13.95
CA ASN A 163 4.09 -9.86 -15.11
C ASN A 163 5.54 -10.25 -14.75
N ALA A 164 6.26 -9.42 -14.00
CA ALA A 164 7.66 -9.67 -13.67
C ALA A 164 7.87 -10.81 -12.65
N LEU A 165 6.90 -11.05 -11.76
CA LEU A 165 6.92 -12.15 -10.78
C LEU A 165 6.40 -13.47 -11.37
N GLY A 166 5.56 -13.40 -12.41
CA GLY A 166 5.06 -14.55 -13.15
C GLY A 166 4.35 -15.55 -12.23
N GLU A 167 4.70 -16.83 -12.37
CA GLU A 167 4.09 -17.92 -11.56
C GLU A 167 4.54 -17.92 -10.09
N SER A 168 5.55 -17.13 -9.73
CA SER A 168 6.04 -17.08 -8.33
C SER A 168 5.07 -16.37 -7.39
N ALA A 169 4.12 -15.60 -7.94
CA ALA A 169 3.13 -14.88 -7.16
C ALA A 169 1.77 -14.88 -7.86
N THR A 170 0.70 -14.90 -7.07
CA THR A 170 -0.66 -14.75 -7.57
C THR A 170 -1.23 -13.41 -7.14
N PHE A 171 -1.59 -12.58 -8.11
CA PHE A 171 -2.21 -11.29 -7.85
C PHE A 171 -3.72 -11.39 -8.06
N THR A 172 -4.50 -11.32 -6.99
CA THR A 172 -5.95 -11.37 -7.00
C THR A 172 -6.53 -9.96 -6.83
N PRO A 173 -7.13 -9.37 -7.87
CA PRO A 173 -7.80 -8.09 -7.77
C PRO A 173 -9.20 -8.24 -7.17
N HIS A 174 -9.57 -7.27 -6.34
CA HIS A 174 -10.88 -7.07 -5.76
C HIS A 174 -11.35 -5.64 -6.01
N MET A 175 -12.66 -5.47 -6.12
CA MET A 175 -13.25 -4.18 -6.44
C MET A 175 -14.13 -3.70 -5.30
N SER A 176 -13.89 -2.46 -4.86
CA SER A 176 -14.69 -1.84 -3.81
C SER A 176 -16.08 -1.49 -4.34
N VAL A 177 -17.09 -1.98 -3.62
CA VAL A 177 -18.51 -1.70 -3.89
C VAL A 177 -19.11 -1.07 -2.65
N THR A 178 -19.72 0.12 -2.80
CA THR A 178 -20.37 0.80 -1.68
C THR A 178 -21.86 0.48 -1.66
N SER A 179 -22.37 0.02 -0.52
CA SER A 179 -23.82 -0.15 -0.34
C SER A 179 -24.53 1.20 -0.43
N GLY A 180 -25.52 1.30 -1.31
CA GLY A 180 -26.34 2.50 -1.43
C GLY A 180 -27.26 2.75 -0.24
N THR A 181 -27.44 1.77 0.65
CA THR A 181 -28.14 1.96 1.94
C THR A 181 -27.47 3.04 2.81
N LYS A 182 -26.14 3.21 2.69
CA LYS A 182 -25.38 4.25 3.39
C LYS A 182 -25.82 5.67 3.00
N PHE A 183 -26.39 5.83 1.81
CA PHE A 183 -26.83 7.10 1.24
C PHE A 183 -28.35 7.15 1.00
N LEU A 184 -29.09 6.16 1.51
CA LEU A 184 -30.53 6.00 1.31
C LEU A 184 -30.95 5.83 -0.16
N CYS A 185 -30.00 5.44 -1.04
CA CYS A 185 -30.26 5.23 -2.45
C CYS A 185 -31.09 3.98 -2.73
N ASP A 186 -31.10 3.00 -1.81
CA ASP A 186 -31.95 1.80 -1.86
C ASP A 186 -33.45 2.11 -1.74
N ARG A 187 -33.78 3.31 -1.25
CA ARG A 187 -35.15 3.80 -1.01
C ARG A 187 -35.48 5.05 -1.81
N ALA A 188 -34.52 5.57 -2.56
CA ALA A 188 -34.71 6.74 -3.39
C ALA A 188 -35.66 6.41 -4.56
N SER A 189 -36.32 7.44 -5.08
CA SER A 189 -37.04 7.32 -6.35
C SER A 189 -36.03 7.08 -7.47
N ASP A 190 -36.40 6.30 -8.49
CA ASP A 190 -35.57 6.11 -9.70
C ASP A 190 -35.23 7.42 -10.41
N SER A 191 -36.02 8.47 -10.16
CA SER A 191 -35.81 9.81 -10.66
C SER A 191 -34.86 10.67 -9.81
N ASP A 192 -34.29 10.13 -8.73
CA ASP A 192 -33.34 10.83 -7.87
C ASP A 192 -32.01 11.05 -8.62
N PRO A 193 -31.64 12.30 -8.95
CA PRO A 193 -30.46 12.57 -9.75
C PRO A 193 -29.15 12.22 -9.04
N GLU A 194 -29.11 12.25 -7.71
CA GLU A 194 -27.89 11.96 -6.96
C GLU A 194 -27.65 10.44 -6.94
N CYS A 195 -28.67 9.66 -6.62
CA CYS A 195 -28.56 8.21 -6.59
C CYS A 195 -28.39 7.58 -7.98
N SER A 196 -29.09 8.10 -9.01
CA SER A 196 -28.96 7.57 -10.38
C SER A 196 -27.58 7.81 -11.00
N THR A 197 -26.85 8.85 -10.56
CA THR A 197 -25.51 9.14 -11.06
C THR A 197 -24.43 8.33 -10.35
N MET A 198 -24.62 7.99 -9.07
CA MET A 198 -23.63 7.27 -8.27
C MET A 198 -23.78 5.74 -8.30
N CYS A 199 -24.99 5.24 -8.58
CA CYS A 199 -25.36 3.86 -8.28
C CYS A 199 -25.98 3.10 -9.46
N THR A 200 -25.95 1.77 -9.36
CA THR A 200 -26.61 0.81 -10.24
C THR A 200 -27.64 -0.02 -9.46
N ASN A 201 -28.45 -0.80 -10.17
CA ASN A 201 -29.49 -1.70 -9.64
C ASN A 201 -30.48 -0.97 -8.72
N HIS A 202 -30.97 0.19 -9.18
CA HIS A 202 -31.85 1.09 -8.41
C HIS A 202 -31.27 1.49 -7.04
N GLY A 203 -30.01 1.95 -7.03
CA GLY A 203 -29.41 2.50 -5.81
C GLY A 203 -28.87 1.46 -4.84
N ARG A 204 -28.67 0.21 -5.25
CA ARG A 204 -28.11 -0.85 -4.38
C ARG A 204 -26.59 -0.79 -4.29
N TYR A 205 -25.92 -0.65 -5.43
CA TYR A 205 -24.46 -0.69 -5.52
C TYR A 205 -23.94 0.62 -6.08
N CYS A 206 -23.04 1.27 -5.37
CA CYS A 206 -22.60 2.62 -5.68
C CYS A 206 -21.07 2.72 -5.66
N SER A 207 -20.58 3.73 -6.38
CA SER A 207 -19.23 4.27 -6.19
C SER A 207 -19.35 5.74 -5.80
N LEU A 208 -18.57 6.16 -4.81
CA LEU A 208 -18.52 7.55 -4.34
C LEU A 208 -17.51 8.40 -5.12
N GLU A 209 -16.74 7.75 -5.97
CA GLU A 209 -15.69 8.37 -6.76
C GLU A 209 -16.28 8.95 -8.04
N ALA A 210 -15.69 10.05 -8.49
CA ALA A 210 -16.02 10.68 -9.75
C ALA A 210 -14.76 11.31 -10.34
N TYR A 211 -14.55 11.11 -11.64
CA TYR A 211 -13.38 11.63 -12.34
C TYR A 211 -13.76 12.76 -13.28
N TYR A 212 -13.20 13.95 -13.04
CA TYR A 212 -13.39 15.12 -13.88
C TYR A 212 -12.38 15.13 -15.03
N TYR A 213 -12.85 15.43 -16.23
CA TYR A 213 -12.03 15.68 -17.41
C TYR A 213 -12.53 16.95 -18.12
N GLU A 214 -11.81 17.42 -19.14
CA GLU A 214 -12.02 18.74 -19.76
C GLU A 214 -13.49 19.04 -20.12
N ASN A 215 -14.23 18.04 -20.61
CA ASN A 215 -15.59 18.19 -21.13
C ASN A 215 -16.65 17.40 -20.33
N GLY A 216 -16.35 16.89 -19.14
CA GLY A 216 -17.35 16.12 -18.39
C GLY A 216 -16.85 15.42 -17.14
N VAL A 217 -17.69 14.50 -16.65
CA VAL A 217 -17.47 13.76 -15.42
C VAL A 217 -17.82 12.30 -15.64
N ILE A 218 -16.92 11.42 -15.23
CA ILE A 218 -17.18 9.99 -15.11
C ILE A 218 -17.82 9.78 -13.75
N GLN A 219 -19.08 9.35 -13.77
CA GLN A 219 -19.91 9.23 -12.58
C GLN A 219 -19.79 7.85 -11.95
N GLY A 220 -20.16 7.73 -10.68
CA GLY A 220 -20.07 6.49 -9.91
C GLY A 220 -20.77 5.30 -10.57
N ALA A 221 -21.93 5.50 -11.21
CA ALA A 221 -22.64 4.44 -11.94
C ALA A 221 -21.81 3.87 -13.12
N SER A 222 -21.04 4.72 -13.81
CA SER A 222 -20.12 4.25 -14.87
C SER A 222 -18.94 3.48 -14.29
N ILE A 223 -18.40 3.94 -13.14
CA ILE A 223 -17.35 3.22 -12.42
C ILE A 223 -17.86 1.84 -11.96
N MET A 224 -19.11 1.75 -11.52
CA MET A 224 -19.74 0.48 -11.13
C MET A 224 -19.97 -0.45 -12.32
N ALA A 225 -20.31 0.08 -13.49
CA ALA A 225 -20.42 -0.71 -14.72
C ALA A 225 -19.08 -1.36 -15.09
N GLU A 226 -17.99 -0.59 -15.06
CA GLU A 226 -16.64 -1.12 -15.29
C GLU A 226 -16.15 -2.02 -14.15
N THR A 227 -16.57 -1.76 -12.91
CA THR A 227 -16.31 -2.64 -11.76
C THR A 227 -16.88 -4.04 -12.01
N LEU A 228 -18.17 -4.14 -12.37
CA LEU A 228 -18.80 -5.42 -12.68
C LEU A 228 -18.11 -6.11 -13.86
N ARG A 229 -17.71 -5.37 -14.89
CA ARG A 229 -17.01 -5.91 -16.05
C ARG A 229 -15.66 -6.51 -15.67
N ARG A 230 -14.83 -5.78 -14.92
CA ARG A 230 -13.52 -6.28 -14.43
C ARG A 230 -13.67 -7.53 -13.54
N LEU A 231 -14.71 -7.57 -12.69
CA LEU A 231 -15.01 -8.76 -11.88
C LEU A 231 -15.44 -9.95 -12.75
N CYS A 232 -16.24 -9.72 -13.79
CA CYS A 232 -16.60 -10.75 -14.76
C CYS A 232 -15.39 -11.27 -15.55
N ILE A 233 -14.46 -10.39 -15.95
CA ILE A 233 -13.21 -10.80 -16.60
C ILE A 233 -12.38 -11.65 -15.64
N TRP A 234 -12.24 -11.24 -14.38
CA TRP A 234 -11.52 -12.02 -13.38
C TRP A 234 -12.15 -13.40 -13.16
N ARG A 235 -13.48 -13.47 -13.06
CA ARG A 235 -14.21 -14.74 -12.89
C ARG A 235 -14.02 -15.71 -14.06
N ASN A 236 -13.87 -15.21 -15.29
CA ASN A 236 -13.71 -16.05 -16.48
C ASN A 236 -12.24 -16.45 -16.73
N TYR A 237 -11.28 -15.59 -16.39
CA TYR A 237 -9.88 -15.76 -16.80
C TYR A 237 -8.88 -15.82 -15.64
N GLY A 238 -9.19 -15.22 -14.49
CA GLY A 238 -8.26 -15.03 -13.36
C GLY A 238 -7.56 -16.31 -12.90
N SER A 239 -8.30 -17.39 -12.69
CA SER A 239 -7.73 -18.70 -12.31
C SER A 239 -7.16 -19.49 -13.49
N VAL A 240 -7.45 -19.10 -14.73
CA VAL A 240 -7.09 -19.83 -15.95
C VAL A 240 -5.68 -19.47 -16.40
N ASP A 241 -5.33 -18.18 -16.32
CA ASP A 241 -4.07 -17.64 -16.83
C ASP A 241 -3.32 -16.80 -15.80
N ASN A 242 -3.55 -17.04 -14.50
CA ASN A 242 -3.03 -16.25 -13.39
C ASN A 242 -3.33 -14.74 -13.55
N GLY A 243 -4.48 -14.41 -14.15
CA GLY A 243 -4.92 -13.03 -14.36
C GLY A 243 -4.30 -12.32 -15.55
N PHE A 244 -3.50 -12.99 -16.40
CA PHE A 244 -2.81 -12.35 -17.52
C PHE A 244 -3.75 -11.52 -18.41
N ARG A 245 -4.90 -12.08 -18.84
CA ARG A 245 -5.88 -11.34 -19.64
C ARG A 245 -6.53 -10.20 -18.88
N TRP A 246 -6.73 -10.36 -17.57
CA TRP A 246 -7.29 -9.33 -16.72
C TRP A 246 -6.35 -8.13 -16.62
N TRP A 247 -5.06 -8.37 -16.33
CA TRP A 247 -4.04 -7.32 -16.26
C TRP A 247 -3.87 -6.61 -17.60
N LYS A 248 -3.90 -7.37 -18.70
CA LYS A 248 -3.86 -6.80 -20.05
C LYS A 248 -5.07 -5.92 -20.33
N TYR A 249 -6.29 -6.38 -20.02
CA TYR A 249 -7.50 -5.57 -20.17
C TYR A 249 -7.44 -4.28 -19.35
N VAL A 250 -7.05 -4.36 -18.08
CA VAL A 250 -6.97 -3.20 -17.20
C VAL A 250 -5.92 -2.20 -17.71
N ASN A 251 -4.76 -2.67 -18.17
CA ASN A 251 -3.75 -1.83 -18.78
C ASN A 251 -4.27 -1.10 -20.04
N GLU A 252 -4.85 -1.84 -20.98
CA GLU A 252 -5.39 -1.26 -22.20
C GLU A 252 -6.53 -0.28 -21.90
N PHE A 253 -7.50 -0.67 -21.08
CA PHE A 253 -8.64 0.17 -20.72
C PHE A 253 -8.19 1.45 -20.00
N THR A 254 -7.36 1.34 -18.96
CA THR A 254 -6.92 2.50 -18.17
C THR A 254 -6.07 3.48 -18.98
N THR A 255 -5.39 3.03 -20.04
CA THR A 255 -4.57 3.90 -20.90
C THR A 255 -5.33 4.46 -22.11
N THR A 256 -6.36 3.77 -22.61
CA THR A 256 -7.09 4.16 -23.83
C THR A 256 -8.49 4.71 -23.57
N CYS A 257 -9.24 4.13 -22.63
CA CYS A 257 -10.63 4.49 -22.34
C CYS A 257 -10.71 5.58 -21.26
N THR A 258 -10.26 6.79 -21.63
CA THR A 258 -10.18 7.95 -20.73
C THR A 258 -11.16 9.04 -21.11
N GLY A 259 -11.64 9.80 -20.11
CA GLY A 259 -12.61 10.88 -20.33
C GLY A 259 -13.92 10.37 -20.95
N GLU A 260 -14.27 10.86 -22.12
CA GLU A 260 -15.54 10.49 -22.80
C GLU A 260 -15.57 9.01 -23.22
N SER A 261 -14.42 8.41 -23.57
CA SER A 261 -14.36 7.02 -24.04
C SER A 261 -14.45 5.99 -22.92
N PHE A 262 -14.49 6.40 -21.65
CA PHE A 262 -14.57 5.49 -20.50
C PHE A 262 -15.77 4.55 -20.54
N LYS A 263 -16.91 5.03 -21.07
CA LYS A 263 -18.16 4.27 -21.20
C LYS A 263 -18.51 3.97 -22.65
N ASP A 264 -17.57 4.20 -23.57
CA ASP A 264 -17.78 4.02 -24.99
C ASP A 264 -17.59 2.54 -25.36
N ASP A 265 -18.60 1.96 -26.01
CA ASP A 265 -18.64 0.54 -26.33
C ASP A 265 -17.52 0.13 -27.29
N ASP A 266 -17.13 1.01 -28.23
CA ASP A 266 -16.03 0.74 -29.16
C ASP A 266 -14.69 0.69 -28.41
N CYS A 267 -14.46 1.61 -27.46
CA CYS A 267 -13.27 1.58 -26.62
C CYS A 267 -13.19 0.32 -25.75
N ILE A 268 -14.29 -0.01 -25.06
CA ILE A 268 -14.38 -1.19 -24.20
C ILE A 268 -14.14 -2.47 -25.02
N THR A 269 -14.77 -2.58 -26.19
CA THR A 269 -14.61 -3.73 -27.08
C THR A 269 -13.18 -3.83 -27.60
N GLY A 270 -12.58 -2.72 -28.02
CA GLY A 270 -11.18 -2.68 -28.45
C GLY A 270 -10.21 -3.12 -27.36
N ALA A 271 -10.41 -2.68 -26.12
CA ALA A 271 -9.59 -3.10 -24.98
C ALA A 271 -9.72 -4.61 -24.70
N MET A 272 -10.95 -5.17 -24.79
CA MET A 272 -11.17 -6.61 -24.64
C MET A 272 -10.52 -7.42 -25.77
N GLU A 273 -10.65 -6.97 -27.02
CA GLU A 273 -10.03 -7.62 -28.18
C GLU A 273 -8.51 -7.67 -28.06
N ILE A 274 -7.87 -6.54 -27.71
CA ILE A 274 -6.42 -6.50 -27.48
C ILE A 274 -6.05 -7.44 -26.32
N ALA A 275 -6.85 -7.45 -25.25
CA ALA A 275 -6.62 -8.33 -24.11
C ALA A 275 -6.84 -9.82 -24.41
N GLY A 276 -7.50 -10.18 -25.51
CA GLY A 276 -7.89 -11.56 -25.80
C GLY A 276 -9.02 -12.06 -24.89
N VAL A 277 -9.90 -11.15 -24.48
CA VAL A 277 -11.10 -11.39 -23.68
C VAL A 277 -12.31 -11.52 -24.61
N ASP A 278 -13.06 -12.62 -24.50
CA ASP A 278 -14.32 -12.79 -25.21
C ASP A 278 -15.41 -11.88 -24.62
N GLY A 279 -15.68 -10.75 -25.29
CA GLY A 279 -16.69 -9.77 -24.86
C GLY A 279 -18.08 -10.39 -24.68
N ARG A 280 -18.46 -11.38 -25.49
CA ARG A 280 -19.77 -12.05 -25.34
C ARG A 280 -19.87 -12.81 -24.03
N ALA A 281 -18.81 -13.52 -23.64
CA ALA A 281 -18.76 -14.23 -22.37
C ALA A 281 -18.86 -13.25 -21.18
N ILE A 282 -18.30 -12.05 -21.32
CA ILE A 282 -18.39 -11.00 -20.30
C ILE A 282 -19.81 -10.41 -20.23
N ASP A 283 -20.44 -10.12 -21.36
CA ASP A 283 -21.83 -9.63 -21.40
C ASP A 283 -22.80 -10.66 -20.78
N GLU A 284 -22.62 -11.94 -21.10
CA GLU A 284 -23.38 -13.04 -20.51
C GLU A 284 -23.14 -13.12 -18.99
N CYS A 285 -21.90 -12.94 -18.52
CA CYS A 285 -21.58 -12.89 -17.08
C CYS A 285 -22.26 -11.71 -16.39
N MET A 286 -22.17 -10.51 -16.95
CA MET A 286 -22.77 -9.30 -16.38
C MET A 286 -24.30 -9.44 -16.32
N SER A 287 -24.92 -9.94 -17.38
CA SER A 287 -26.37 -10.17 -17.43
C SER A 287 -26.83 -11.22 -16.41
N HIS A 288 -26.18 -12.40 -16.38
CA HIS A 288 -26.55 -13.48 -15.45
C HIS A 288 -26.30 -13.11 -13.99
N SER A 289 -25.36 -12.20 -13.71
CA SER A 289 -25.12 -11.74 -12.34
C SER A 289 -26.26 -10.89 -11.78
N GLY A 290 -27.16 -10.35 -12.61
CA GLY A 290 -28.23 -9.42 -12.23
C GLY A 290 -28.24 -8.12 -13.03
N GLY A 291 -27.25 -7.91 -13.92
CA GLY A 291 -27.10 -6.70 -14.71
C GLY A 291 -26.87 -5.45 -13.85
N LEU A 292 -27.02 -4.29 -14.47
CA LEU A 292 -26.83 -2.98 -13.83
C LEU A 292 -28.13 -2.20 -13.65
N ASP A 293 -29.20 -2.56 -14.37
CA ASP A 293 -30.40 -1.74 -14.41
C ASP A 293 -31.50 -2.21 -13.46
N ALA A 294 -31.80 -3.51 -13.42
CA ALA A 294 -32.96 -4.02 -12.69
C ALA A 294 -32.80 -3.91 -11.16
N ASN A 295 -33.92 -3.66 -10.45
CA ASN A 295 -33.96 -3.65 -8.97
C ASN A 295 -33.95 -5.07 -8.41
N ILE A 296 -32.88 -5.79 -8.71
CA ILE A 296 -32.58 -7.12 -8.22
C ILE A 296 -31.16 -7.12 -7.66
N GLU A 297 -30.87 -8.12 -6.84
CA GLU A 297 -29.51 -8.34 -6.36
C GLU A 297 -28.59 -8.67 -7.55
N ASN A 298 -27.41 -8.02 -7.56
CA ASN A 298 -26.33 -8.43 -8.44
C ASN A 298 -25.40 -9.35 -7.64
N THR A 299 -25.41 -10.65 -7.93
CA THR A 299 -24.68 -11.68 -7.18
C THR A 299 -23.17 -11.48 -7.13
N ILE A 300 -22.57 -10.82 -8.13
CA ILE A 300 -21.13 -10.55 -8.17
C ILE A 300 -20.80 -9.32 -7.32
N LEU A 301 -21.52 -8.21 -7.53
CA LEU A 301 -21.32 -6.98 -6.75
C LEU A 301 -21.66 -7.19 -5.27
N GLN A 302 -22.69 -7.99 -4.97
CA GLN A 302 -23.07 -8.37 -3.62
C GLN A 302 -21.94 -9.14 -2.93
N ALA A 303 -21.37 -10.14 -3.60
CA ALA A 303 -20.30 -10.95 -3.03
C ALA A 303 -19.03 -10.13 -2.73
N GLU A 304 -18.65 -9.20 -3.62
CA GLU A 304 -17.50 -8.30 -3.39
C GLU A 304 -17.77 -7.32 -2.24
N MET A 305 -18.98 -6.76 -2.17
CA MET A 305 -19.37 -5.86 -1.08
C MET A 305 -19.33 -6.55 0.28
N GLU A 306 -19.88 -7.77 0.38
CA GLU A 306 -19.82 -8.57 1.60
C GLU A 306 -18.40 -9.01 1.95
N LEU A 307 -17.57 -9.29 0.95
CA LEU A 307 -16.16 -9.62 1.17
C LEU A 307 -15.39 -8.41 1.73
N ALA A 308 -15.63 -7.21 1.20
CA ALA A 308 -15.05 -5.97 1.73
C ALA A 308 -15.49 -5.70 3.17
N GLU A 309 -16.76 -5.94 3.50
CA GLU A 309 -17.30 -5.80 4.86
C GLU A 309 -16.68 -6.81 5.82
N ARG A 310 -16.60 -8.10 5.43
CA ARG A 310 -15.93 -9.13 6.25
C ARG A 310 -14.45 -8.82 6.50
N LYS A 311 -13.76 -8.27 5.50
CA LYS A 311 -12.36 -7.84 5.63
C LYS A 311 -12.19 -6.51 6.37
N SER A 312 -13.29 -5.86 6.77
CA SER A 312 -13.27 -4.53 7.40
C SER A 312 -12.44 -3.53 6.58
N LEU A 313 -12.59 -3.55 5.25
CA LEU A 313 -11.81 -2.70 4.34
C LEU A 313 -12.05 -1.22 4.65
N VAL A 314 -11.03 -0.56 5.23
CA VAL A 314 -11.14 0.84 5.70
C VAL A 314 -10.82 1.84 4.59
N ALA A 315 -9.94 1.48 3.66
CA ALA A 315 -9.46 2.38 2.61
C ALA A 315 -9.10 1.63 1.32
N ILE A 316 -9.07 2.36 0.21
CA ILE A 316 -8.54 1.93 -1.08
C ILE A 316 -7.59 3.01 -1.65
N PRO A 317 -6.60 2.65 -2.48
CA PRO A 317 -6.18 1.28 -2.77
C PRO A 317 -5.58 0.60 -1.52
N SER A 318 -5.79 -0.70 -1.39
CA SER A 318 -5.20 -1.53 -0.33
C SER A 318 -4.57 -2.79 -0.91
N LEU A 319 -3.41 -3.17 -0.39
CA LEU A 319 -2.67 -4.34 -0.81
C LEU A 319 -2.47 -5.26 0.39
N TYR A 320 -2.69 -6.56 0.22
CA TYR A 320 -2.38 -7.57 1.23
C TYR A 320 -1.40 -8.56 0.62
N VAL A 321 -0.27 -8.77 1.28
CA VAL A 321 0.74 -9.75 0.87
C VAL A 321 0.76 -10.86 1.91
N ASN A 322 0.46 -12.09 1.50
CA ASN A 322 0.22 -13.25 2.36
C ASN A 322 -0.71 -12.90 3.53
N LYS A 323 -1.90 -12.35 3.20
CA LYS A 323 -2.96 -11.94 4.14
C LYS A 323 -2.59 -10.82 5.12
N ARG A 324 -1.41 -10.20 5.00
CA ARG A 324 -1.01 -9.05 5.80
C ARG A 324 -1.11 -7.77 4.99
N MET A 325 -1.79 -6.77 5.54
CA MET A 325 -1.90 -5.46 4.88
C MET A 325 -0.52 -4.83 4.70
N PHE A 326 -0.25 -4.36 3.50
CA PHE A 326 0.92 -3.56 3.17
C PHE A 326 0.78 -2.17 3.78
N GLN A 327 1.79 -1.76 4.55
CA GLN A 327 1.79 -0.48 5.30
C GLN A 327 2.76 0.56 4.71
N GLY A 328 3.44 0.24 3.62
CA GLY A 328 4.39 1.14 2.96
C GLY A 328 3.70 2.16 2.04
N ARG A 329 4.52 3.00 1.40
CA ARG A 329 4.05 3.88 0.33
C ARG A 329 3.74 3.04 -0.91
N PHE A 330 2.66 3.40 -1.61
CA PHE A 330 2.24 2.71 -2.82
C PHE A 330 3.16 3.06 -4.01
N ASN A 331 4.34 2.45 -4.05
CA ASN A 331 5.34 2.63 -5.11
C ASN A 331 6.09 1.31 -5.39
N ALA A 332 6.76 1.25 -6.54
CA ALA A 332 7.45 0.04 -6.99
C ALA A 332 8.51 -0.49 -6.02
N GLU A 333 9.26 0.40 -5.38
CA GLU A 333 10.37 0.02 -4.48
C GLU A 333 9.86 -0.67 -3.22
N GLU A 334 8.89 -0.07 -2.54
CA GLU A 334 8.37 -0.60 -1.28
C GLU A 334 7.49 -1.83 -1.49
N ILE A 335 6.67 -1.85 -2.55
CA ILE A 335 5.81 -3.01 -2.86
C ILE A 335 6.67 -4.22 -3.28
N LEU A 336 7.65 -4.02 -4.18
CA LEU A 336 8.58 -5.09 -4.55
C LEU A 336 9.37 -5.54 -3.32
N GLY A 337 9.81 -4.61 -2.47
CA GLY A 337 10.51 -4.92 -1.23
C GLY A 337 9.71 -5.82 -0.28
N ASP A 338 8.43 -5.51 -0.04
CA ASP A 338 7.56 -6.33 0.81
C ASP A 338 7.32 -7.71 0.19
N ILE A 339 6.92 -7.79 -1.09
CA ILE A 339 6.70 -9.05 -1.80
C ILE A 339 7.96 -9.93 -1.77
N CYS A 340 9.11 -9.38 -2.14
CA CYS A 340 10.36 -10.11 -2.19
C CYS A 340 10.85 -10.59 -0.82
N SER A 341 10.43 -9.92 0.26
CA SER A 341 10.76 -10.36 1.62
C SER A 341 10.01 -11.64 2.03
N ARG A 342 8.92 -11.99 1.33
CA ARG A 342 8.06 -13.16 1.61
C ARG A 342 8.50 -14.45 0.92
N PHE A 343 9.54 -14.41 0.09
CA PHE A 343 10.10 -15.60 -0.54
C PHE A 343 11.19 -16.24 0.30
N THR A 344 11.30 -17.57 0.22
CA THR A 344 12.48 -18.26 0.73
C THR A 344 13.71 -17.90 -0.11
N ALA A 345 14.91 -18.14 0.40
CA ALA A 345 16.12 -17.91 -0.38
C ALA A 345 16.18 -18.77 -1.66
N GLU A 346 15.52 -19.92 -1.64
CA GLU A 346 15.49 -20.90 -2.74
C GLU A 346 14.43 -20.55 -3.81
N SER A 347 13.34 -19.90 -3.42
CA SER A 347 12.24 -19.50 -4.32
C SER A 347 12.28 -18.03 -4.74
N LEU A 348 13.32 -17.28 -4.36
CA LEU A 348 13.43 -15.85 -4.63
C LEU A 348 13.46 -15.54 -6.14
N PRO A 349 12.46 -14.84 -6.69
CA PRO A 349 12.39 -14.56 -8.13
C PRO A 349 13.51 -13.64 -8.62
N ARG A 350 13.88 -13.75 -9.91
CA ARG A 350 14.97 -12.94 -10.50
C ARG A 350 14.73 -11.43 -10.35
N VAL A 351 13.49 -10.97 -10.48
CA VAL A 351 13.12 -9.55 -10.28
C VAL A 351 13.49 -9.05 -8.88
N CYS A 352 13.37 -9.90 -7.85
CA CYS A 352 13.72 -9.56 -6.47
C CYS A 352 15.23 -9.38 -6.26
N ILE A 353 16.05 -10.13 -7.01
CA ILE A 353 17.50 -10.05 -6.94
C ILE A 353 18.00 -8.86 -7.77
N TYR A 354 17.43 -8.68 -8.96
CA TYR A 354 17.95 -7.76 -9.96
C TYR A 354 17.44 -6.33 -9.80
N CYS A 355 16.14 -6.13 -9.55
CA CYS A 355 15.53 -4.79 -9.57
C CYS A 355 15.58 -4.06 -8.23
N ARG A 356 15.63 -4.79 -7.11
CA ARG A 356 15.62 -4.20 -5.76
C ARG A 356 16.74 -3.18 -5.51
N TYR A 357 17.88 -3.33 -6.16
CA TYR A 357 19.07 -2.47 -5.95
C TYR A 357 19.31 -1.48 -7.11
N ARG A 358 18.34 -1.31 -8.02
CA ARG A 358 18.45 -0.37 -9.14
C ARG A 358 18.01 1.02 -8.72
N THR A 359 18.64 2.03 -9.31
CA THR A 359 18.28 3.44 -9.10
C THR A 359 16.84 3.76 -9.53
N ASN A 360 16.31 3.02 -10.50
CA ASN A 360 14.93 3.11 -10.94
C ASN A 360 14.31 1.71 -10.95
N VAL A 361 13.64 1.35 -9.85
CA VAL A 361 13.01 0.03 -9.67
C VAL A 361 11.88 -0.19 -10.66
N GLU A 362 11.05 0.84 -10.89
CA GLU A 362 9.90 0.77 -11.80
C GLU A 362 10.33 0.50 -13.25
N GLN A 363 11.34 1.23 -13.74
CA GLN A 363 11.90 0.96 -15.07
C GLN A 363 12.45 -0.47 -15.16
N CYS A 364 13.15 -0.93 -14.12
CA CYS A 364 13.70 -2.28 -14.11
C CYS A 364 12.62 -3.36 -14.20
N ILE A 365 11.53 -3.23 -13.45
CA ILE A 365 10.41 -4.18 -13.49
C ILE A 365 9.83 -4.28 -14.91
N ASN A 366 9.67 -3.15 -15.60
CA ASN A 366 9.12 -3.10 -16.96
C ASN A 366 10.06 -3.70 -18.02
N GLU A 367 11.35 -3.83 -17.74
CA GLU A 367 12.35 -4.43 -18.63
C GLU A 367 12.53 -5.95 -18.42
N VAL A 368 11.99 -6.49 -17.32
CA VAL A 368 12.02 -7.93 -17.03
C VAL A 368 10.84 -8.59 -17.73
N ASP A 369 11.11 -9.28 -18.84
CA ASP A 369 10.12 -10.17 -19.47
C ASP A 369 9.75 -11.30 -18.48
N GLY A 370 8.44 -11.52 -18.28
CA GLY A 370 7.87 -12.52 -17.35
C GLY A 370 8.18 -13.98 -17.71
N ASP A 371 8.86 -14.23 -18.82
CA ASP A 371 9.45 -15.52 -19.14
C ASP A 371 10.78 -15.64 -18.40
N GLY A 372 10.85 -16.54 -17.41
CA GLY A 372 12.03 -16.88 -16.61
C GLY A 372 13.26 -17.43 -17.38
N GLY A 373 13.55 -16.93 -18.58
CA GLY A 373 14.69 -17.28 -19.42
C GLY A 373 15.14 -16.17 -20.40
N GLY A 374 14.57 -14.97 -20.37
CA GLY A 374 15.00 -13.85 -21.21
C GLY A 374 16.15 -13.05 -20.59
N ASN A 375 17.28 -12.93 -21.29
CA ASN A 375 18.25 -11.88 -20.97
C ASN A 375 17.65 -10.54 -21.42
N PRO A 376 17.61 -9.48 -20.58
CA PRO A 376 17.01 -8.21 -20.94
C PRO A 376 17.60 -7.70 -22.26
N LYS A 377 16.73 -7.18 -23.14
CA LYS A 377 17.13 -6.63 -24.43
C LYS A 377 18.00 -5.39 -24.24
N GLY A 378 19.31 -5.63 -24.20
CA GLY A 378 20.34 -4.60 -24.36
C GLY A 378 20.86 -4.03 -23.04
N GLY A 379 22.14 -4.33 -22.74
CA GLY A 379 22.95 -3.55 -21.81
C GLY A 379 23.51 -4.32 -20.62
N ASP A 380 24.63 -5.00 -20.85
CA ASP A 380 25.72 -5.27 -19.90
C ASP A 380 25.36 -5.63 -18.45
N ALA A 381 25.05 -6.91 -18.20
CA ALA A 381 25.32 -7.56 -16.90
C ALA A 381 25.37 -9.08 -17.07
N TYR A 382 26.58 -9.64 -17.12
CA TYR A 382 26.82 -11.08 -16.97
C TYR A 382 26.95 -11.41 -15.48
N GLY A 383 26.20 -12.41 -15.02
CA GLY A 383 26.43 -13.11 -13.77
C GLY A 383 25.91 -14.53 -13.92
N TYR A 384 26.80 -15.51 -14.00
CA TYR A 384 26.47 -16.93 -13.89
C TYR A 384 26.75 -17.38 -12.45
N ALA A 385 25.87 -18.18 -11.87
CA ALA A 385 26.14 -18.93 -10.65
C ALA A 385 27.01 -20.15 -11.00
N ASP A 386 28.06 -20.40 -10.22
CA ASP A 386 28.80 -21.67 -10.26
C ASP A 386 28.25 -22.62 -9.19
N ASP A 387 28.52 -23.93 -9.34
CA ASP A 387 27.87 -25.06 -8.64
C ASP A 387 28.04 -25.09 -7.10
N ASP A 388 28.73 -24.12 -6.51
CA ASP A 388 28.99 -24.02 -5.05
C ASP A 388 28.20 -22.90 -4.33
N GLY A 389 27.26 -22.22 -5.00
CA GLY A 389 26.30 -21.31 -4.32
C GLY A 389 26.90 -20.05 -3.69
N VAL A 390 28.11 -19.63 -4.08
CA VAL A 390 28.71 -18.37 -3.64
C VAL A 390 28.45 -17.26 -4.68
N LEU A 391 27.69 -16.24 -4.26
CA LEU A 391 27.50 -15.00 -5.01
C LEU A 391 28.83 -14.21 -5.07
N ILE A 392 29.55 -14.34 -6.19
CA ILE A 392 30.69 -13.47 -6.48
C ILE A 392 30.13 -12.18 -7.09
N VAL A 393 30.00 -11.15 -6.26
CA VAL A 393 29.76 -9.79 -6.73
C VAL A 393 31.12 -9.19 -7.07
N ASP A 394 31.48 -9.17 -8.35
CA ASP A 394 32.67 -8.42 -8.77
C ASP A 394 32.47 -6.93 -8.43
N PRO A 395 33.53 -6.24 -7.94
CA PRO A 395 33.43 -4.81 -7.67
C PRO A 395 33.13 -4.06 -8.97
N ILE A 396 32.12 -3.19 -8.87
CA ILE A 396 31.63 -2.24 -9.88
C ILE A 396 32.70 -1.89 -10.92
N PRO A 397 32.53 -2.20 -12.22
CA PRO A 397 33.42 -1.69 -13.24
C PRO A 397 33.21 -0.18 -13.34
N ALA A 398 34.28 0.59 -13.11
CA ALA A 398 34.29 2.04 -13.22
C ALA A 398 34.06 2.48 -14.69
N SER A 399 32.81 2.54 -15.14
CA SER A 399 32.42 3.18 -16.39
C SER A 399 31.97 4.63 -16.17
N GLN A 400 32.80 5.40 -15.47
CA GLN A 400 32.92 6.83 -15.73
C GLN A 400 34.42 7.11 -15.76
N LYS A 401 34.98 7.32 -16.96
CA LYS A 401 36.32 7.91 -17.02
C LYS A 401 36.23 9.25 -16.28
N PRO A 402 36.96 9.45 -15.17
CA PRO A 402 36.97 10.75 -14.52
C PRO A 402 37.51 11.75 -15.54
N ILE A 403 36.84 12.90 -15.67
CA ILE A 403 37.39 14.06 -16.37
C ILE A 403 38.77 14.29 -15.75
N SER A 404 39.83 14.17 -16.54
CA SER A 404 41.20 14.36 -16.07
C SER A 404 41.28 15.63 -15.24
N HIS A 405 41.90 15.57 -14.05
CA HIS A 405 42.06 16.75 -13.19
C HIS A 405 42.61 17.95 -13.98
N THR A 406 43.48 17.71 -14.97
CA THR A 406 43.97 18.75 -15.89
C THR A 406 42.86 19.40 -16.71
N THR A 407 41.89 18.65 -17.23
CA THR A 407 40.76 19.19 -18.01
C THR A 407 39.82 20.01 -17.13
N PHE A 408 39.53 19.54 -15.90
CA PHE A 408 38.71 20.30 -14.95
C PHE A 408 39.39 21.62 -14.53
N PHE A 409 40.67 21.57 -14.15
CA PHE A 409 41.41 22.77 -13.76
C PHE A 409 41.57 23.78 -14.91
N VAL A 410 41.83 23.32 -16.14
CA VAL A 410 41.92 24.22 -17.31
C VAL A 410 40.57 24.88 -17.59
N SER A 411 39.47 24.14 -17.45
CA SER A 411 38.11 24.67 -17.67
C SER A 411 37.75 25.73 -16.63
N VAL A 412 38.05 25.48 -15.34
CA VAL A 412 37.80 26.43 -14.25
C VAL A 412 38.66 27.69 -14.40
N ILE A 413 39.94 27.56 -14.77
CA ILE A 413 40.82 28.72 -15.00
C ILE A 413 40.33 29.55 -16.21
N ALA A 414 39.88 28.90 -17.29
CA ALA A 414 39.30 29.61 -18.43
C ALA A 414 38.01 30.35 -18.06
N LEU A 415 37.16 29.75 -17.21
CA LEU A 415 35.92 30.39 -16.74
C LEU A 415 36.22 31.59 -15.81
N ILE A 416 37.17 31.45 -14.89
CA ILE A 416 37.61 32.56 -14.02
C ILE A 416 38.27 33.67 -14.84
N GLY A 417 39.06 33.32 -15.85
CA GLY A 417 39.70 34.29 -16.75
C GLY A 417 38.69 35.07 -17.58
N THR A 418 37.66 34.41 -18.11
CA THR A 418 36.60 35.07 -18.91
C THR A 418 35.71 35.96 -18.05
N LEU A 419 35.30 35.49 -16.87
CA LEU A 419 34.52 36.30 -15.92
C LEU A 419 35.35 37.47 -15.34
N GLY A 420 36.63 37.26 -15.07
CA GLY A 420 37.55 38.29 -14.62
C GLY A 420 37.77 39.38 -15.68
N ALA A 421 37.97 38.99 -16.95
CA ALA A 421 38.09 39.93 -18.06
C ALA A 421 36.80 40.73 -18.28
N ALA A 422 35.64 40.07 -18.22
CA ALA A 422 34.34 40.74 -18.27
C ALA A 422 34.15 41.74 -17.11
N GLY A 423 34.58 41.35 -15.90
CA GLY A 423 34.56 42.22 -14.72
C GLY A 423 35.47 43.44 -14.85
N VAL A 424 36.67 43.29 -15.40
CA VAL A 424 37.59 44.42 -15.66
C VAL A 424 37.04 45.36 -16.73
N VAL A 425 36.47 44.82 -17.82
CA VAL A 425 35.83 45.63 -18.87
C VAL A 425 34.62 46.39 -18.30
N TYR A 426 33.80 45.72 -17.49
CA TYR A 426 32.67 46.33 -16.81
C TYR A 426 33.12 47.45 -15.87
N HIS A 427 34.17 47.20 -15.07
CA HIS A 427 34.73 48.19 -14.14
C HIS A 427 35.34 49.39 -14.87
N GLN A 428 36.07 49.19 -15.96
CA GLN A 428 36.62 50.28 -16.77
C GLN A 428 35.52 51.11 -17.44
N ARG A 429 34.42 50.48 -17.90
CA ARG A 429 33.24 51.18 -18.41
C ARG A 429 32.55 52.03 -17.34
N THR A 430 32.31 51.47 -16.16
CA THR A 430 31.71 52.22 -15.05
C THR A 430 32.59 53.38 -14.59
N ARG A 431 33.93 53.20 -14.57
CA ARG A 431 34.86 54.26 -14.20
C ARG A 431 34.90 55.41 -15.22
N ARG A 432 34.79 55.13 -16.52
CA ARG A 432 34.66 56.17 -17.56
C ARG A 432 33.34 56.92 -17.44
N ASN A 433 32.24 56.24 -17.17
CA ASN A 433 30.94 56.87 -17.00
C ASN A 433 30.87 57.77 -15.74
N MET A 434 31.66 57.47 -14.71
CA MET A 434 31.77 58.30 -13.49
C MET A 434 32.73 59.50 -13.60
N GLN A 435 33.45 59.68 -14.72
CA GLN A 435 34.32 60.85 -14.96
C GLN A 435 33.72 61.87 -15.93
N THR A 436 32.49 61.63 -16.40
CA THR A 436 31.72 62.52 -17.30
C THR A 436 30.38 62.99 -16.70
N GLN A 437 30.24 62.90 -15.38
CA GLN A 437 29.34 63.72 -14.54
C GLN A 437 30.22 64.52 -13.60
#